data_AF-A0A7K2DEG2-F1
#
_entry.id   AF-A0A7K2DEG2-F1
#
_cell.length_a   1.000
_cell.length_b   1.000
_cell.length_c   1.000
_cell.angle_alpha   90.00
_cell.angle_beta   90.00
_cell.angle_gamma   90.00
#
_symmetry.space_group_name_H-M   'P 1'
#
loop_
_entity.id
_entity.type
_entity.pdbx_description
1 polymer ?
#
loop_
_entity_poly.entity_id
_entity_poly.type
_entity_poly.pdbx_seq_one_letter_code
_entity_poly.pdbx_strand_id
1 'polypeptide(L)'
;MTGLDRFEGRPGARDGYWPSAWPAECGGNRRQKAATGRLDAGAGTSSVASKRNGRWNVMFVEREPDQWYLGGTMPAFSGPEPYGWVERLDLSAGGADPQLLEPLARSPRLPCGDHVWCGSILAHANGAVYSVNGSYLHRLDPDDLSVLSERRLPADRSHNGMLALRDGTIVTKDLRLEGQGGT
;
A
#
# COMPACT_ATOMS: atom_id res chain seq x y z
N MET A 1 8.23 -10.46 32.57
CA MET A 1 8.22 -9.80 31.25
C MET A 1 8.25 -10.92 30.22
N THR A 2 7.08 -11.38 29.80
CA THR A 2 6.94 -12.53 28.88
C THR A 2 7.43 -12.11 27.51
N GLY A 3 8.38 -12.85 26.96
CA GLY A 3 8.91 -12.62 25.62
C GLY A 3 7.76 -12.50 24.63
N LEU A 4 7.69 -11.36 23.94
CA LEU A 4 6.88 -11.25 22.74
C LEU A 4 7.52 -12.21 21.75
N ASP A 5 6.95 -13.41 21.62
CA ASP A 5 7.38 -14.46 20.70
C ASP A 5 7.64 -13.86 19.32
N ARG A 6 8.92 -13.62 19.04
CA ARG A 6 9.42 -13.34 17.70
C ARG A 6 9.51 -14.70 17.00
N PHE A 7 8.37 -15.15 16.48
CA PHE A 7 8.22 -16.21 15.50
C PHE A 7 8.88 -17.56 15.83
N GLU A 8 8.13 -18.47 16.48
CA GLU A 8 8.31 -19.93 16.33
C GLU A 8 7.56 -20.45 15.08
N GLY A 9 7.69 -19.76 13.95
CA GLY A 9 7.03 -20.12 12.68
C GLY A 9 7.92 -19.74 11.50
N ARG A 10 7.84 -20.52 10.41
CA ARG A 10 8.71 -20.43 9.22
C ARG A 10 9.07 -18.98 8.87
N PRO A 11 10.37 -18.64 8.72
CA PRO A 11 10.77 -17.34 8.21
C PRO A 11 10.06 -17.06 6.87
N GLY A 12 9.31 -15.96 6.79
CA GLY A 12 8.68 -15.50 5.55
C GLY A 12 7.20 -15.86 5.35
N ALA A 13 6.61 -16.79 6.13
CA ALA A 13 5.18 -17.08 6.02
C ALA A 13 4.36 -16.07 6.86
N ARG A 14 4.00 -14.94 6.25
CA ARG A 14 2.96 -14.06 6.78
C ARG A 14 1.65 -14.51 6.16
N ASP A 15 0.95 -15.49 6.75
CA ASP A 15 -0.14 -16.25 6.11
C ASP A 15 -1.23 -15.41 5.37
N GLY A 16 -1.44 -14.12 5.69
CA GLY A 16 -2.34 -13.21 4.96
C GLY A 16 -1.71 -12.28 3.91
N TYR A 17 -0.38 -12.14 3.91
CA TYR A 17 0.37 -11.26 3.02
C TYR A 17 1.18 -12.06 2.01
N TRP A 18 1.51 -11.44 0.88
CA TRP A 18 2.50 -12.00 -0.04
C TRP A 18 3.86 -12.15 0.67
N PRO A 19 4.66 -13.20 0.40
CA PRO A 19 5.95 -13.44 1.04
C PRO A 19 7.06 -12.51 0.53
N SER A 20 6.88 -11.19 0.67
CA SER A 20 7.87 -10.15 0.33
C SER A 20 8.45 -9.46 1.56
N ALA A 21 9.49 -8.64 1.38
CA ALA A 21 10.04 -7.88 2.49
C ALA A 21 9.01 -6.84 2.99
N TRP A 22 8.31 -6.18 2.07
CA TRP A 22 7.39 -5.08 2.40
C TRP A 22 5.98 -5.15 1.75
N PRO A 23 5.14 -6.17 2.06
CA PRO A 23 3.84 -6.38 1.40
C PRO A 23 2.73 -5.41 1.84
N ALA A 24 2.99 -4.50 2.77
CA ALA A 24 2.04 -3.49 3.26
C ALA A 24 2.81 -2.47 4.10
N GLU A 25 2.35 -1.22 4.20
CA GLU A 25 3.06 -0.16 4.94
C GLU A 25 3.26 -0.48 6.44
N CYS A 26 2.17 -0.70 7.18
CA CYS A 26 2.24 -0.76 8.65
C CYS A 26 2.56 -2.18 9.17
N GLY A 27 3.72 -2.40 9.80
CA GLY A 27 4.15 -3.71 10.33
C GLY A 27 3.46 -4.20 11.61
N GLY A 28 2.44 -3.49 12.06
CA GLY A 28 1.73 -3.74 13.31
C GLY A 28 2.62 -3.62 14.55
N ASN A 29 2.02 -3.74 15.74
CA ASN A 29 2.73 -3.61 17.02
C ASN A 29 3.80 -4.69 17.23
N ARG A 30 3.64 -5.84 16.57
CA ARG A 30 4.61 -6.94 16.59
C ARG A 30 5.81 -6.70 15.66
N ARG A 31 5.83 -5.57 14.93
CA ARG A 31 6.87 -5.23 13.93
C ARG A 31 7.18 -6.41 13.03
N GLN A 32 6.14 -7.11 12.55
CA GLN A 32 6.28 -8.33 11.75
C GLN A 32 7.00 -8.07 10.42
N LYS A 33 7.25 -6.79 10.10
CA LYS A 33 7.91 -6.24 8.92
C LYS A 33 9.34 -5.75 9.15
N ALA A 34 9.94 -6.02 10.32
CA ALA A 34 11.36 -5.75 10.51
C ALA A 34 12.20 -6.72 9.64
N ALA A 35 13.09 -6.18 8.83
CA ALA A 35 14.10 -6.94 8.10
C ALA A 35 15.43 -6.91 8.87
N THR A 36 16.21 -7.99 8.78
CA THR A 36 17.59 -8.01 9.25
C THR A 36 18.48 -7.31 8.22
N GLY A 37 19.28 -6.34 8.65
CA GLY A 37 20.18 -5.62 7.75
C GLY A 37 20.87 -4.43 8.42
N ARG A 38 21.69 -3.73 7.64
CA ARG A 38 22.38 -2.49 8.03
C ARG A 38 22.28 -1.50 6.88
N LEU A 39 22.04 -0.23 7.21
CA LEU A 39 22.03 0.86 6.21
C LEU A 39 23.44 1.39 5.93
N ASP A 40 24.38 1.18 6.86
CA ASP A 40 25.78 1.65 6.83
C ASP A 40 25.93 3.12 6.35
N ALA A 41 24.95 3.97 6.71
CA ALA A 41 24.80 5.35 6.25
C ALA A 41 26.00 6.26 6.55
N GLY A 42 26.83 5.91 7.54
CA GLY A 42 28.02 6.70 7.89
C GLY A 42 29.19 6.56 6.90
N ALA A 43 29.24 5.47 6.12
CA ALA A 43 30.28 5.24 5.11
C ALA A 43 29.74 5.27 3.67
N GLY A 44 28.41 5.30 3.51
CA GLY A 44 27.76 5.32 2.20
C GLY A 44 27.69 6.72 1.58
N THR A 45 27.73 6.77 0.25
CA THR A 45 27.37 7.97 -0.52
C THR A 45 25.88 7.93 -0.82
N SER A 46 25.13 8.93 -0.38
CA SER A 46 23.70 9.05 -0.71
C SER A 46 23.51 9.63 -2.10
N SER A 47 22.56 9.07 -2.84
CA SER A 47 22.06 9.64 -4.09
C SER A 47 20.52 9.70 -4.03
N VAL A 48 19.93 10.69 -4.69
CA VAL A 48 18.48 10.96 -4.61
C VAL A 48 17.91 11.14 -6.00
N ALA A 49 16.89 10.35 -6.32
CA ALA A 49 15.98 10.58 -7.43
C ALA A 49 14.64 11.07 -6.88
N SER A 50 13.97 11.96 -7.60
CA SER A 50 12.66 12.46 -7.20
C SER A 50 11.74 12.61 -8.40
N LYS A 51 10.44 12.42 -8.16
CA LYS A 51 9.39 12.58 -9.17
C LYS A 51 8.25 13.40 -8.61
N ARG A 52 7.74 14.33 -9.43
CA ARG A 52 6.54 15.11 -9.16
C ARG A 52 5.50 14.83 -10.24
N ASN A 53 4.36 14.28 -9.85
CA ASN A 53 3.26 13.90 -10.76
C ASN A 53 1.96 14.69 -10.48
N GLY A 54 2.00 15.66 -9.57
CA GLY A 54 0.82 16.47 -9.20
C GLY A 54 -0.25 15.71 -8.40
N ARG A 55 0.10 14.53 -7.83
CA ARG A 55 -0.78 13.70 -7.01
C ARG A 55 -0.23 13.57 -5.59
N TRP A 56 -1.05 13.10 -4.64
CA TRP A 56 -0.53 12.63 -3.36
C TRP A 56 0.01 11.21 -3.50
N ASN A 57 1.34 11.11 -3.54
CA ASN A 57 2.10 9.85 -3.45
C ASN A 57 2.22 9.48 -1.97
N VAL A 58 1.67 8.34 -1.57
CA VAL A 58 1.44 8.06 -0.14
C VAL A 58 2.33 6.95 0.37
N MET A 59 2.36 5.81 -0.32
CA MET A 59 3.01 4.62 0.23
C MET A 59 3.52 3.68 -0.84
N PHE A 60 4.53 2.91 -0.47
CA PHE A 60 5.06 1.80 -1.26
C PHE A 60 4.74 0.45 -0.61
N VAL A 61 4.53 -0.55 -1.46
CA VAL A 61 4.60 -1.96 -1.08
C VAL A 61 5.38 -2.73 -2.13
N GLU A 62 6.02 -3.80 -1.70
CA GLU A 62 6.74 -4.75 -2.54
C GLU A 62 5.96 -6.05 -2.60
N ARG A 63 5.84 -6.65 -3.78
CA ARG A 63 5.34 -8.01 -3.96
C ARG A 63 6.48 -8.93 -4.38
N GLU A 64 7.19 -8.59 -5.45
CA GLU A 64 8.40 -9.27 -5.90
C GLU A 64 9.55 -8.25 -5.97
N PRO A 65 10.82 -8.68 -6.08
CA PRO A 65 11.95 -7.75 -6.16
C PRO A 65 11.81 -6.69 -7.26
N ASP A 66 11.18 -7.05 -8.39
CA ASP A 66 10.88 -6.21 -9.56
C ASP A 66 9.43 -5.67 -9.58
N GLN A 67 8.62 -5.99 -8.56
CA GLN A 67 7.21 -5.57 -8.47
C GLN A 67 6.98 -4.69 -7.24
N TRP A 68 7.24 -3.41 -7.43
CA TRP A 68 6.94 -2.35 -6.47
C TRP A 68 5.66 -1.63 -6.84
N TYR A 69 4.87 -1.23 -5.85
CA TYR A 69 3.63 -0.51 -6.07
C TYR A 69 3.61 0.77 -5.27
N LEU A 70 3.38 1.89 -5.96
CA LEU A 70 3.12 3.18 -5.37
C LEU A 70 1.61 3.42 -5.35
N GLY A 71 1.05 3.59 -4.15
CA GLY A 71 -0.35 3.94 -3.94
C GLY A 71 -0.51 5.41 -3.57
N GLY A 72 -1.64 5.99 -3.96
CA GLY A 72 -1.97 7.36 -3.61
C GLY A 72 -3.41 7.74 -3.88
N THR A 73 -3.69 9.02 -3.67
CA THR A 73 -4.99 9.64 -4.01
C THR A 73 -4.76 10.93 -4.80
N MET A 74 -5.74 11.31 -5.61
CA MET A 74 -5.86 12.67 -6.11
C MET A 74 -6.76 13.42 -5.13
N PRO A 75 -6.21 14.29 -4.25
CA PRO A 75 -7.04 15.04 -3.33
C PRO A 75 -7.84 16.10 -4.11
N ALA A 76 -9.11 16.25 -3.76
CA ALA A 76 -9.95 17.31 -4.29
C ALA A 76 -10.72 17.97 -3.14
N PHE A 77 -10.15 19.04 -2.58
CA PHE A 77 -10.91 19.94 -1.70
C PHE A 77 -11.83 20.87 -2.51
N SER A 78 -11.51 21.08 -3.78
CA SER A 78 -12.34 21.71 -4.81
C SER A 78 -11.91 21.16 -6.19
N GLY A 79 -12.83 21.13 -7.16
CA GLY A 79 -12.55 20.64 -8.52
C GLY A 79 -13.10 19.23 -8.81
N PRO A 80 -12.46 18.47 -9.72
CA PRO A 80 -12.93 17.14 -10.12
C PRO A 80 -12.96 16.14 -8.97
N GLU A 81 -13.81 15.13 -9.06
CA GLU A 81 -13.98 14.10 -8.02
C GLU A 81 -12.64 13.46 -7.62
N PRO A 82 -12.41 13.22 -6.30
CA PRO A 82 -11.22 12.55 -5.82
C PRO A 82 -11.21 11.09 -6.25
N TYR A 83 -10.02 10.55 -6.47
CA TYR A 83 -9.85 9.14 -6.83
C TYR A 83 -8.53 8.58 -6.31
N GLY A 84 -8.58 7.31 -5.90
CA GLY A 84 -7.39 6.53 -5.61
C GLY A 84 -6.68 6.09 -6.89
N TRP A 85 -5.42 5.74 -6.77
CA TRP A 85 -4.63 5.22 -7.89
C TRP A 85 -3.50 4.33 -7.37
N VAL A 86 -3.05 3.39 -8.22
CA VAL A 86 -1.88 2.56 -7.99
C VAL A 86 -1.01 2.54 -9.25
N GLU A 87 0.29 2.62 -9.08
CA GLU A 87 1.29 2.52 -10.14
C GLU A 87 2.27 1.39 -9.80
N ARG A 88 2.64 0.57 -10.79
CA ARG A 88 3.68 -0.48 -10.65
C ARG A 88 5.01 0.06 -11.16
N LEU A 89 6.08 -0.18 -10.43
CA LEU A 89 7.45 0.25 -10.72
C LEU A 89 8.40 -0.94 -10.58
N ASP A 90 9.52 -0.89 -11.28
CA ASP A 90 10.66 -1.78 -11.06
C ASP A 90 11.77 -0.98 -10.38
N LEU A 91 12.00 -1.27 -9.09
CA LEU A 91 13.06 -0.67 -8.29
C LEU A 91 14.17 -1.68 -7.98
N SER A 92 14.19 -2.84 -8.65
CA SER A 92 15.11 -3.95 -8.37
C SER A 92 16.57 -3.60 -8.62
N ALA A 93 16.84 -2.74 -9.60
CA ALA A 93 18.19 -2.23 -9.89
C ALA A 93 18.75 -1.36 -8.74
N GLY A 94 17.87 -0.82 -7.89
CA GLY A 94 18.23 0.11 -6.83
C GLY A 94 18.89 1.39 -7.33
N GLY A 95 19.48 2.15 -6.41
CA GLY A 95 20.14 3.42 -6.71
C GLY A 95 19.17 4.59 -6.94
N ALA A 96 19.70 5.69 -7.45
CA ALA A 96 18.98 6.96 -7.61
C ALA A 96 18.86 7.36 -9.08
N ASP A 97 18.35 6.44 -9.90
CA ASP A 97 17.99 6.74 -11.29
C ASP A 97 16.51 7.17 -11.36
N PRO A 98 16.19 8.39 -11.84
CA PRO A 98 14.81 8.84 -12.02
C PRO A 98 13.98 7.96 -12.96
N GLN A 99 14.59 7.22 -13.89
CA GLN A 99 13.89 6.33 -14.82
C GLN A 99 13.21 5.17 -14.08
N LEU A 100 13.76 4.73 -12.95
CA LEU A 100 13.15 3.71 -12.09
C LEU A 100 11.85 4.20 -11.44
N LEU A 101 11.63 5.51 -11.40
CA LEU A 101 10.37 6.11 -10.92
C LEU A 101 9.31 6.22 -12.04
N GLU A 102 9.58 5.74 -13.26
CA GLU A 102 8.58 5.65 -14.32
C GLU A 102 7.71 4.39 -14.17
N PRO A 103 6.37 4.54 -14.10
CA PRO A 103 5.48 3.40 -13.96
C PRO A 103 5.52 2.46 -15.17
N LEU A 104 5.61 1.17 -14.89
CA LEU A 104 5.45 0.09 -15.86
C LEU A 104 3.97 -0.24 -16.12
N ALA A 105 3.11 0.01 -15.13
CA ALA A 105 1.65 -0.14 -15.24
C ALA A 105 0.95 0.88 -14.33
N ARG A 106 -0.31 1.19 -14.63
CA ARG A 106 -1.14 2.11 -13.84
C ARG A 106 -2.57 1.60 -13.78
N SER A 107 -3.17 1.65 -12.59
CA SER A 107 -4.60 1.38 -12.45
C SER A 107 -5.43 2.44 -13.19
N PRO A 108 -6.70 2.15 -13.53
CA PRO A 108 -7.67 3.22 -13.79
C PRO A 108 -7.83 4.13 -12.56
N ARG A 109 -8.59 5.22 -12.72
CA ARG A 109 -9.01 6.03 -11.56
C ARG A 109 -9.91 5.17 -10.69
N LEU A 110 -9.51 4.97 -9.43
CA LEU A 110 -10.23 4.12 -8.49
C LEU A 110 -11.22 4.99 -7.70
N PRO A 111 -12.54 4.72 -7.75
CA PRO A 111 -13.52 5.46 -6.97
C PRO A 111 -13.18 5.48 -5.49
N CYS A 112 -13.55 6.56 -4.79
CA CYS A 112 -13.34 6.66 -3.35
C CYS A 112 -14.53 7.20 -2.54
N GLY A 113 -15.68 7.48 -3.18
CA GLY A 113 -16.89 7.94 -2.49
C GLY A 113 -16.78 9.35 -1.93
N ASP A 114 -16.21 10.28 -2.71
CA ASP A 114 -15.95 11.69 -2.37
C ASP A 114 -14.95 11.93 -1.22
N HIS A 115 -14.39 10.87 -0.63
CA HIS A 115 -13.43 10.98 0.46
C HIS A 115 -12.04 11.40 -0.03
N VAL A 116 -11.57 12.56 0.42
CA VAL A 116 -10.29 13.14 0.01
C VAL A 116 -9.07 12.47 0.65
N TRP A 117 -9.26 11.77 1.77
CA TRP A 117 -8.14 11.17 2.49
C TRP A 117 -7.54 10.00 1.71
N CYS A 118 -6.22 9.86 1.78
CA CYS A 118 -5.54 8.78 1.08
C CYS A 118 -5.90 7.41 1.65
N GLY A 119 -5.96 6.45 0.74
CA GLY A 119 -6.16 5.06 1.03
C GLY A 119 -4.92 4.32 1.54
N SER A 120 -5.02 2.98 1.53
CA SER A 120 -3.87 2.10 1.74
C SER A 120 -3.85 0.94 0.74
N ILE A 121 -2.65 0.42 0.45
CA ILE A 121 -2.45 -0.75 -0.41
C ILE A 121 -1.70 -1.88 0.32
N LEU A 122 -1.93 -3.12 -0.13
CA LEU A 122 -1.16 -4.30 0.28
C LEU A 122 -1.05 -5.34 -0.83
N ALA A 123 0.02 -6.13 -0.80
CA ALA A 123 0.17 -7.37 -1.54
C ALA A 123 -0.36 -8.53 -0.68
N HIS A 124 -1.44 -9.16 -1.15
CA HIS A 124 -2.15 -10.20 -0.40
C HIS A 124 -1.58 -11.59 -0.67
N ALA A 125 -1.80 -12.55 0.24
CA ALA A 125 -1.34 -13.94 0.08
C ALA A 125 -1.88 -14.64 -1.19
N ASN A 126 -2.99 -14.16 -1.76
CA ASN A 126 -3.54 -14.67 -3.03
C ASN A 126 -2.85 -14.10 -4.28
N GLY A 127 -1.80 -13.30 -4.11
CA GLY A 127 -1.02 -12.71 -5.20
C GLY A 127 -1.60 -11.45 -5.82
N ALA A 128 -2.78 -10.99 -5.43
CA ALA A 128 -3.32 -9.71 -5.92
C ALA A 128 -2.83 -8.52 -5.09
N VAL A 129 -2.86 -7.34 -5.69
CA VAL A 129 -2.70 -6.07 -4.98
C VAL A 129 -4.07 -5.57 -4.58
N TYR A 130 -4.26 -5.25 -3.31
CA TYR A 130 -5.48 -4.63 -2.82
C TYR A 130 -5.26 -3.15 -2.56
N SER A 131 -6.26 -2.34 -2.90
CA SER A 131 -6.29 -0.91 -2.65
C SER A 131 -7.62 -0.52 -2.00
N VAL A 132 -7.57 -0.01 -0.78
CA VAL A 132 -8.71 0.66 -0.15
C VAL A 132 -8.48 2.15 -0.29
N ASN A 133 -9.47 2.90 -0.77
CA ASN A 133 -9.47 4.36 -0.68
C ASN A 133 -10.89 4.83 -0.40
N GLY A 134 -11.10 5.48 0.73
CA GLY A 134 -12.44 5.96 1.10
C GLY A 134 -13.43 4.81 1.24
N SER A 135 -14.54 4.87 0.52
CA SER A 135 -15.62 3.89 0.63
C SER A 135 -15.48 2.72 -0.33
N TYR A 136 -14.31 2.48 -0.91
CA TYR A 136 -14.11 1.44 -1.92
C TYR A 136 -12.88 0.59 -1.63
N LEU A 137 -13.01 -0.71 -1.91
CA LEU A 137 -11.94 -1.69 -1.93
C LEU A 137 -11.82 -2.28 -3.34
N HIS A 138 -10.62 -2.25 -3.89
CA HIS A 138 -10.30 -2.80 -5.20
C HIS A 138 -9.30 -3.94 -5.04
N ARG A 139 -9.53 -5.02 -5.77
CA ARG A 139 -8.54 -6.06 -6.03
C ARG A 139 -8.01 -5.82 -7.43
N LEU A 140 -6.71 -5.60 -7.55
CA LEU A 140 -6.01 -5.30 -8.79
C LEU A 140 -5.17 -6.49 -9.21
N ASP A 141 -5.09 -6.70 -10.52
CA ASP A 141 -4.12 -7.61 -11.12
C ASP A 141 -2.71 -7.10 -10.81
N PRO A 142 -1.79 -7.96 -10.32
CA PRO A 142 -0.46 -7.51 -9.93
C PRO A 142 0.38 -7.07 -11.13
N ASP A 143 0.07 -7.51 -12.36
CA ASP A 143 0.91 -7.26 -13.52
C ASP A 143 0.49 -6.01 -14.29
N ASP A 144 -0.78 -5.85 -14.60
CA ASP A 144 -1.28 -4.71 -15.40
C ASP A 144 -2.10 -3.69 -14.59
N LEU A 145 -2.39 -3.97 -13.32
CA LEU A 145 -3.23 -3.15 -12.44
C LEU A 145 -4.68 -2.96 -12.92
N SER A 146 -5.16 -3.85 -13.77
CA SER A 146 -6.59 -3.94 -14.10
C SER A 146 -7.41 -4.31 -12.86
N VAL A 147 -8.65 -3.82 -12.80
CA VAL A 147 -9.54 -4.09 -11.67
C VAL A 147 -10.14 -5.48 -11.83
N LEU A 148 -9.70 -6.43 -11.01
CA LEU A 148 -10.23 -7.79 -10.96
C LEU A 148 -11.56 -7.86 -10.19
N SER A 149 -11.70 -7.01 -9.17
CA SER A 149 -12.94 -6.88 -8.41
C SER A 149 -12.98 -5.52 -7.71
N GLU A 150 -14.18 -4.95 -7.62
CA GLU A 150 -14.46 -3.74 -6.88
C GLU A 150 -15.58 -4.00 -5.88
N ARG A 151 -15.47 -3.40 -4.69
CA ARG A 151 -16.54 -3.40 -3.68
C ARG A 151 -16.63 -2.03 -3.02
N ARG A 152 -17.81 -1.41 -3.11
CA ARG A 152 -18.19 -0.35 -2.18
C ARG A 152 -18.35 -0.95 -0.78
N LEU A 153 -17.69 -0.34 0.19
CA LEU A 153 -17.72 -0.76 1.59
C LEU A 153 -19.10 -0.43 2.20
N PRO A 154 -19.56 -1.22 3.19
CA PRO A 154 -20.89 -1.02 3.79
C PRO A 154 -21.07 0.32 4.50
N ALA A 155 -19.97 0.93 4.95
CA ALA A 155 -19.97 2.23 5.60
C ALA A 155 -19.39 3.28 4.66
N ASP A 156 -20.12 4.37 4.46
CA ASP A 156 -19.64 5.49 3.65
C ASP A 156 -18.68 6.38 4.45
N ARG A 157 -17.40 6.01 4.44
CA ARG A 157 -16.37 6.56 5.32
C ARG A 157 -15.02 6.61 4.61
N SER A 158 -14.15 7.46 5.14
CA SER A 158 -12.79 7.68 4.65
C SER A 158 -11.85 6.54 5.06
N HIS A 159 -12.08 5.29 4.63
CA HIS A 159 -11.18 4.19 5.01
C HIS A 159 -9.78 4.42 4.45
N ASN A 160 -8.80 4.46 5.34
CA ASN A 160 -7.41 4.80 5.03
C ASN A 160 -6.40 3.75 5.45
N GLY A 161 -6.88 2.61 5.96
CA GLY A 161 -6.03 1.54 6.42
C GLY A 161 -6.63 0.19 6.10
N MET A 162 -5.77 -0.80 5.89
CA MET A 162 -6.14 -2.16 5.58
C MET A 162 -5.15 -3.15 6.19
N LEU A 163 -5.65 -4.25 6.73
CA LEU A 163 -4.86 -5.38 7.20
C LEU A 163 -5.37 -6.67 6.55
N ALA A 164 -4.44 -7.57 6.24
CA ALA A 164 -4.77 -8.95 5.90
C ALA A 164 -4.60 -9.81 7.16
N LEU A 165 -5.64 -10.54 7.53
CA LEU A 165 -5.60 -11.49 8.64
C LEU A 165 -4.96 -12.81 8.17
N ARG A 166 -4.65 -13.68 9.14
CA ARG A 166 -3.97 -14.96 8.89
C ARG A 166 -4.68 -15.85 7.87
N ASP A 167 -6.00 -15.79 7.82
CA ASP A 167 -6.85 -16.57 6.92
C ASP A 167 -7.05 -15.91 5.54
N GLY A 168 -6.39 -14.78 5.29
CA GLY A 168 -6.55 -13.98 4.07
C GLY A 168 -7.81 -13.11 4.04
N THR A 169 -8.53 -12.98 5.16
CA THR A 169 -9.60 -11.98 5.25
C THR A 169 -9.04 -10.58 5.39
N ILE A 170 -9.77 -9.58 4.90
CA ILE A 170 -9.34 -8.18 4.89
C ILE A 170 -10.16 -7.39 5.90
N VAL A 171 -9.46 -6.62 6.74
CA VAL A 171 -10.04 -5.63 7.64
C VAL A 171 -9.66 -4.24 7.15
N THR A 172 -10.66 -3.38 6.93
CA THR A 172 -10.44 -1.96 6.63
C THR A 172 -10.65 -1.11 7.87
N LYS A 173 -9.94 0.02 7.94
CA LYS A 173 -9.96 0.95 9.06
C LYS A 173 -10.47 2.31 8.59
N ASP A 174 -11.52 2.80 9.21
CA ASP A 174 -11.96 4.19 9.13
C ASP A 174 -11.04 5.08 9.99
N LEU A 175 -10.68 6.27 9.51
CA LEU A 175 -9.90 7.23 10.31
C LEU A 175 -10.76 8.08 11.26
N ARG A 176 -12.08 8.04 11.14
CA ARG A 176 -12.98 8.88 11.93
C ARG A 176 -13.16 8.31 13.32
N LEU A 177 -13.21 9.21 14.30
CA LEU A 177 -13.78 8.89 15.60
C LEU A 177 -15.32 8.90 15.50
N GLU A 178 -15.95 8.07 16.31
CA GLU A 178 -17.41 8.06 16.42
C GLU A 178 -17.94 9.48 16.73
N GLY A 179 -18.96 9.92 15.99
CA GLY A 179 -19.57 11.24 16.17
C GLY A 179 -18.93 12.42 15.43
N GLN A 180 -17.84 12.25 14.66
CA GLN A 180 -17.14 13.37 14.00
C GLN A 180 -17.65 13.83 12.62
N GLY A 181 -18.87 13.46 12.19
CA GLY A 181 -19.45 14.00 10.94
C GLY A 181 -18.81 13.50 9.62
N GLY A 182 -19.10 14.20 8.51
CA GLY A 182 -18.51 13.97 7.18
C GLY A 182 -17.23 14.77 7.00
N THR A 183 -16.21 14.19 6.39
CA THR A 183 -14.96 14.86 5.97
C THR A 183 -15.00 15.10 4.48
#